data_AF-A0AAE2WIG9-F1
#
_entry.id   AF-A0AAE2WIG9-F1
#
_cell.length_a   1.000
_cell.length_b   1.000
_cell.length_c   1.000
_cell.angle_alpha   90.00
_cell.angle_beta   90.00
_cell.angle_gamma   90.00
#
_symmetry.space_group_name_H-M   'P 1'
#
loop_
_entity.id
_entity.type
_entity.pdbx_description
1 polymer ?
#
loop_
_entity_poly.entity_id
_entity_poly.type
_entity_poly.pdbx_seq_one_letter_code
_entity_poly.pdbx_strand_id
1 'polypeptide(L)'
;VCKKLTPAQIASLMSISDKLADLNAGRFSDWQPDFTPENARQALLAIKGDVYTGLAAEDFSEDDLDFAQQHMRMLSGLYGVLRTLDFIQPYRLVMFSRIENIAGKDLYSFLGDNITEKLNQALHVQI
;
A
#
# COMPACT_ATOMS: atom_id res chain seq x y z
N VAL A 1 4.28 -10.35 -10.39
CA VAL A 1 3.89 -11.64 -9.74
C VAL A 1 2.38 -11.74 -9.58
N CYS A 2 1.72 -10.85 -8.84
CA CYS A 2 0.29 -10.93 -8.54
C CYS A 2 -0.65 -11.02 -9.75
N LYS A 3 -0.33 -10.35 -10.88
CA LYS A 3 -1.09 -10.46 -12.16
C LYS A 3 -1.23 -11.89 -12.70
N LYS A 4 -0.38 -12.83 -12.25
CA LYS A 4 -0.38 -14.23 -12.70
C LYS A 4 -1.23 -15.15 -11.80
N LEU A 5 -1.71 -14.65 -10.66
CA LEU A 5 -2.48 -15.46 -9.71
C LEU A 5 -3.94 -15.55 -10.18
N THR A 6 -4.53 -16.74 -10.08
CA THR A 6 -5.98 -16.91 -10.30
C THR A 6 -6.76 -16.36 -9.10
N PRO A 7 -8.04 -15.97 -9.27
CA PRO A 7 -8.87 -15.55 -8.15
C PRO A 7 -8.91 -16.58 -7.01
N ALA A 8 -8.98 -17.88 -7.32
CA ALA A 8 -8.93 -18.94 -6.31
C ALA A 8 -7.61 -18.95 -5.51
N GLN A 9 -6.47 -18.71 -6.17
CA GLN A 9 -5.18 -18.58 -5.49
C GLN A 9 -5.14 -17.34 -4.60
N ILE A 10 -5.71 -16.21 -5.05
CA ILE A 10 -5.79 -14.98 -4.27
C ILE A 10 -6.69 -15.17 -3.04
N ALA A 11 -7.85 -15.82 -3.20
CA ALA A 11 -8.77 -16.12 -2.11
C ALA A 11 -8.09 -16.93 -1.00
N SER A 12 -7.38 -18.00 -1.39
CA SER A 12 -6.62 -18.85 -0.46
C SER A 12 -5.45 -18.11 0.19
N LEU A 13 -4.66 -17.37 -0.60
CA LEU A 13 -3.48 -16.65 -0.12
C LEU A 13 -3.83 -15.55 0.90
N MET A 14 -4.96 -14.88 0.72
CA MET A 14 -5.36 -13.71 1.52
C MET A 14 -6.48 -14.00 2.51
N SER A 15 -6.98 -15.23 2.56
CA SER A 15 -8.11 -15.66 3.37
C SER A 15 -9.33 -14.73 3.20
N ILE A 16 -9.73 -14.51 1.94
CA ILE A 16 -10.87 -13.66 1.57
C ILE A 16 -11.91 -14.44 0.76
N SER A 17 -13.13 -13.90 0.69
CA SER A 17 -14.19 -14.49 -0.15
C SER A 17 -13.86 -14.42 -1.64
N ASP A 18 -14.46 -15.32 -2.42
CA ASP A 18 -14.28 -15.38 -3.87
C ASP A 18 -14.60 -14.04 -4.55
N LYS A 19 -15.70 -13.40 -4.14
CA LYS A 19 -16.08 -12.07 -4.64
C LYS A 19 -14.98 -11.01 -4.41
N LEU A 20 -14.33 -11.03 -3.24
CA LEU A 20 -13.23 -10.11 -2.94
C LEU A 20 -11.96 -10.50 -3.69
N ALA A 21 -11.74 -11.79 -3.92
CA ALA A 21 -10.61 -12.28 -4.69
C ALA A 21 -10.72 -11.91 -6.17
N ASP A 22 -11.90 -12.03 -6.78
CA ASP A 22 -12.18 -11.57 -8.14
C ASP A 22 -11.94 -10.07 -8.29
N LEU A 23 -12.46 -9.28 -7.35
CA LEU A 23 -12.23 -7.84 -7.31
C LEU A 23 -10.74 -7.51 -7.23
N ASN A 24 -10.00 -8.23 -6.39
CA ASN A 24 -8.57 -7.99 -6.22
C ASN A 24 -7.73 -8.49 -7.42
N ALA A 25 -8.16 -9.55 -8.10
CA ALA A 25 -7.58 -10.00 -9.37
C ALA A 25 -7.73 -8.92 -10.44
N GLY A 26 -8.93 -8.33 -10.57
CA GLY A 26 -9.18 -7.20 -11.46
C GLY A 26 -8.28 -6.01 -11.14
N ARG A 27 -8.22 -5.59 -9.87
CA ARG A 27 -7.30 -4.53 -9.40
C ARG A 27 -5.84 -4.80 -9.75
N PHE A 28 -5.37 -6.03 -9.55
CA PHE A 28 -4.00 -6.38 -9.94
C PHE A 28 -3.79 -6.29 -11.43
N SER A 29 -4.76 -6.73 -12.25
CA SER A 29 -4.69 -6.65 -13.71
C SER A 29 -4.63 -5.21 -14.21
N ASP A 30 -5.52 -4.36 -13.68
CA ASP A 30 -5.71 -2.95 -14.06
C ASP A 30 -4.57 -2.05 -13.57
N TRP A 31 -3.82 -2.51 -12.55
CA TRP A 31 -2.72 -1.72 -12.00
C TRP A 31 -1.66 -1.37 -13.05
N GLN A 32 -1.26 -0.10 -13.05
CA GLN A 32 -0.27 0.46 -13.96
C GLN A 32 0.45 1.65 -13.30
N PRO A 33 1.70 1.97 -13.66
CA PRO A 33 2.56 2.90 -12.90
C PRO A 33 2.29 4.41 -13.12
N ASP A 34 1.55 4.80 -14.16
CA ASP A 34 1.24 6.18 -14.53
C ASP A 34 0.04 6.71 -13.74
N PHE A 35 0.32 7.17 -12.52
CA PHE A 35 -0.73 7.62 -11.60
C PHE A 35 -1.30 8.98 -11.99
N THR A 36 -2.63 9.05 -12.02
CA THR A 36 -3.37 10.28 -12.26
C THR A 36 -4.49 10.42 -11.22
N PRO A 37 -5.02 11.64 -10.97
CA PRO A 37 -6.15 11.83 -10.05
C PRO A 37 -7.40 11.01 -10.41
N GLU A 38 -7.54 10.57 -11.66
CA GLU A 38 -8.65 9.74 -12.12
C GLU A 38 -8.48 8.26 -11.78
N ASN A 39 -7.24 7.78 -11.66
CA ASN A 39 -6.95 6.35 -11.43
C ASN A 39 -6.37 6.04 -10.04
N ALA A 40 -5.89 7.06 -9.32
CA ALA A 40 -5.23 6.93 -8.03
C ALA A 40 -5.73 8.00 -7.06
N ARG A 41 -5.52 7.74 -5.75
CA ARG A 41 -5.85 8.68 -4.68
C ARG A 41 -4.73 8.71 -3.65
N GLN A 42 -4.56 9.83 -2.96
CA GLN A 42 -3.59 9.97 -1.87
C GLN A 42 -3.78 8.88 -0.82
N ALA A 43 -2.69 8.25 -0.39
CA ALA A 43 -2.70 7.07 0.48
C ALA A 43 -3.51 7.27 1.76
N LEU A 44 -3.34 8.41 2.43
CA LEU A 44 -4.05 8.76 3.66
C LEU A 44 -5.56 8.88 3.46
N LEU A 45 -6.00 9.33 2.29
CA LEU A 45 -7.42 9.53 1.97
C LEU A 45 -8.07 8.30 1.33
N ALA A 46 -7.26 7.36 0.83
CA ALA A 46 -7.71 6.16 0.13
C ALA A 46 -7.89 4.95 1.06
N ILE A 47 -7.08 4.83 2.10
CA ILE A 47 -7.13 3.69 3.01
C ILE A 47 -8.18 3.95 4.10
N LYS A 48 -9.14 3.03 4.20
CA LYS A 48 -10.19 3.05 5.23
C LYS A 48 -10.09 1.79 6.09
N GLY A 49 -10.19 1.96 7.41
CA GLY A 49 -10.11 0.93 8.42
C GLY A 49 -10.04 1.55 9.81
N ASP A 50 -10.25 0.77 10.87
CA ASP A 50 -10.47 1.29 12.24
C ASP A 50 -9.41 2.30 12.71
N VAL A 51 -8.13 2.05 12.40
CA VAL A 51 -7.02 2.96 12.69
C VAL A 51 -7.18 4.33 12.01
N TYR A 52 -7.64 4.33 10.75
CA TYR A 52 -7.81 5.54 9.95
C TYR A 52 -9.12 6.27 10.24
N THR A 53 -10.15 5.54 10.69
CA THR A 53 -11.40 6.15 11.17
C THR A 53 -11.13 7.06 12.37
N GLY A 54 -10.27 6.64 13.31
CA GLY A 54 -9.87 7.46 14.45
C GLY A 54 -8.98 8.65 14.09
N LEU A 55 -8.23 8.54 12.97
CA LEU A 55 -7.39 9.63 12.47
C LEU A 55 -8.21 10.75 11.80
N ALA A 56 -9.38 10.43 11.26
CA ALA A 56 -10.31 11.38 10.62
C ALA A 56 -9.62 12.31 9.61
N ALA A 57 -8.78 11.76 8.73
CA ALA A 57 -7.96 12.54 7.80
C ALA A 57 -8.78 13.35 6.77
N GLU A 58 -10.05 12.99 6.56
CA GLU A 58 -11.01 13.80 5.81
C GLU A 58 -11.25 15.19 6.41
N ASP A 59 -11.00 15.39 7.71
CA ASP A 59 -11.22 16.65 8.42
C ASP A 59 -9.94 17.49 8.57
N PHE A 60 -8.81 17.03 8.02
CA PHE A 60 -7.53 17.72 8.13
C PHE A 60 -7.52 19.02 7.31
N SER A 61 -6.93 20.06 7.88
CA SER A 61 -6.56 21.27 7.13
C SER A 61 -5.35 21.03 6.23
N GLU A 62 -5.03 21.98 5.35
CA GLU A 62 -3.81 21.89 4.52
C GLU A 62 -2.54 21.82 5.39
N ASP A 63 -2.48 22.60 6.49
CA ASP A 63 -1.36 22.56 7.44
C ASP A 63 -1.24 21.20 8.14
N ASP A 64 -2.37 20.57 8.49
CA ASP A 64 -2.38 19.22 9.08
C ASP A 64 -1.88 18.16 8.07
N LEU A 65 -2.27 18.30 6.80
CA LEU A 65 -1.82 17.41 5.73
C LEU A 65 -0.32 17.57 5.46
N ASP A 66 0.20 18.80 5.48
CA ASP A 66 1.63 19.08 5.34
C ASP A 66 2.43 18.52 6.52
N PHE A 67 1.93 18.71 7.74
CA PHE A 67 2.52 18.11 8.94
C PHE A 67 2.54 16.58 8.83
N ALA A 68 1.42 15.96 8.45
CA ALA A 68 1.34 14.52 8.27
C ALA A 68 2.27 14.01 7.15
N GLN A 69 2.40 14.76 6.06
CA GLN A 69 3.29 14.44 4.95
C GLN A 69 4.77 14.43 5.38
N GLN A 70 5.15 15.29 6.31
CA GLN A 70 6.50 15.34 6.85
C GLN A 70 6.74 14.23 7.88
N HIS A 71 5.80 14.03 8.81
CA HIS A 71 6.04 13.25 10.04
C HIS A 71 5.44 11.84 10.03
N MET A 72 4.56 11.49 9.10
CA MET A 72 3.91 10.18 9.05
C MET A 72 4.33 9.37 7.82
N ARG A 73 4.53 8.06 8.03
CA ARG A 73 4.77 7.09 6.96
C ARG A 73 3.83 5.91 7.12
N MET A 74 3.35 5.39 6.01
CA MET A 74 2.43 4.25 5.96
C MET A 74 3.15 3.05 5.35
N LEU A 75 3.17 1.92 6.07
CA LEU A 75 3.75 0.69 5.55
C LEU A 75 2.77 -0.03 4.62
N SER A 76 3.27 -0.51 3.48
CA SER A 76 2.51 -1.16 2.43
C SER A 76 3.26 -2.39 1.91
N GLY A 77 2.57 -3.52 1.77
CA GLY A 77 3.16 -4.71 1.14
C GLY A 77 3.44 -4.53 -0.36
N LEU A 78 2.74 -3.62 -1.04
CA LEU A 78 2.92 -3.35 -2.47
C LEU A 78 3.88 -2.20 -2.73
N TYR A 79 3.77 -1.12 -1.95
CA TYR A 79 4.52 0.12 -2.15
C TYR A 79 5.71 0.28 -1.19
N GLY A 80 5.87 -0.61 -0.21
CA GLY A 80 6.90 -0.53 0.82
C GLY A 80 6.59 0.55 1.84
N VAL A 81 7.11 1.75 1.61
CA VAL A 81 6.91 2.93 2.48
C VAL A 81 6.24 4.02 1.65
N LEU A 82 5.07 4.46 2.10
CA LEU A 82 4.30 5.56 1.51
C LEU A 82 4.36 6.80 2.39
N ARG A 83 4.43 7.96 1.77
CA ARG A 83 4.04 9.24 2.38
C ARG A 83 2.51 9.37 2.33
N THR A 84 1.96 10.27 3.12
CA THR A 84 0.51 10.41 3.29
C THR A 84 -0.19 10.86 2.01
N LEU A 85 0.47 11.73 1.23
CA LEU A 85 -0.04 12.29 -0.02
C LEU A 85 0.45 11.55 -1.27
N ASP A 86 1.18 10.45 -1.13
CA ASP A 86 1.56 9.64 -2.30
C ASP A 86 0.29 9.03 -2.94
N PHE A 87 0.18 9.14 -4.27
CA PHE A 87 -0.89 8.50 -5.01
C PHE A 87 -0.76 6.98 -4.97
N ILE A 88 -1.86 6.29 -4.70
CA ILE A 88 -1.97 4.84 -4.77
C ILE A 88 -3.18 4.42 -5.59
N GLN A 89 -3.00 3.35 -6.37
CA GLN A 89 -4.10 2.63 -7.00
C GLN A 89 -4.65 1.56 -6.04
N PRO A 90 -5.93 1.17 -6.18
CA PRO A 90 -6.58 0.21 -5.28
C PRO A 90 -5.92 -1.17 -5.37
N TYR A 91 -5.62 -1.75 -4.21
CA TYR A 91 -5.05 -3.08 -4.08
C TYR A 91 -5.43 -3.68 -2.74
N ARG A 92 -5.32 -5.00 -2.61
CA ARG A 92 -5.25 -5.68 -1.32
C ARG A 92 -4.05 -6.61 -1.35
N LEU A 93 -3.02 -6.26 -0.59
CA LEU A 93 -1.83 -7.09 -0.41
C LEU A 93 -1.26 -6.83 0.98
N VAL A 94 -1.23 -7.86 1.82
CA VAL A 94 -0.81 -7.73 3.21
C VAL A 94 0.63 -8.19 3.35
N MET A 95 1.41 -7.52 4.22
CA MET A 95 2.84 -7.75 4.38
C MET A 95 3.21 -9.22 4.67
N PHE A 96 2.35 -9.97 5.37
CA PHE A 96 2.59 -11.37 5.71
C PHE A 96 2.25 -12.36 4.58
N SER A 97 1.78 -11.91 3.42
CA SER A 97 1.46 -12.78 2.30
C SER A 97 2.73 -13.48 1.79
N ARG A 98 2.68 -14.83 1.75
CA ARG A 98 3.76 -15.67 1.21
C ARG A 98 3.68 -15.73 -0.31
N ILE A 99 4.17 -14.67 -0.94
CA ILE A 99 4.26 -14.58 -2.40
C ILE A 99 5.72 -14.77 -2.81
N GLU A 100 5.98 -15.87 -3.51
CA GLU A 100 7.29 -16.10 -4.12
C GLU A 100 7.58 -15.04 -5.19
N ASN A 101 8.78 -14.48 -5.13
CA ASN A 101 9.24 -13.38 -5.95
C ASN A 101 10.75 -13.51 -6.18
N ILE A 102 11.32 -12.58 -6.94
CA ILE A 102 12.74 -12.64 -7.33
C ILE A 102 13.72 -12.63 -6.15
N ALA A 103 13.31 -12.13 -4.98
CA ALA A 103 14.15 -12.01 -3.79
C ALA A 103 13.89 -13.13 -2.76
N GLY A 104 12.85 -13.96 -2.92
CA GLY A 104 12.56 -15.05 -2.00
C GLY A 104 11.09 -15.47 -1.96
N LYS A 105 10.69 -16.09 -0.85
CA LYS A 105 9.39 -16.76 -0.68
C LYS A 105 8.25 -15.87 -0.15
N ASP A 106 8.56 -14.64 0.24
CA ASP A 106 7.62 -13.72 0.89
C ASP A 106 7.97 -12.25 0.63
N LEU A 107 7.07 -11.35 1.06
CA LEU A 107 7.26 -9.90 0.90
C LEU A 107 8.32 -9.33 1.83
N TYR A 108 8.64 -9.98 2.96
CA TYR A 108 9.74 -9.56 3.81
C TYR A 108 11.07 -9.71 3.08
N SER A 109 11.27 -10.83 2.40
CA SER A 109 12.45 -11.06 1.55
C SER A 109 12.51 -10.06 0.39
N PHE A 110 11.36 -9.69 -0.18
CA PHE A 110 11.27 -8.71 -1.27
C PHE A 110 11.60 -7.28 -0.82
N LEU A 111 11.08 -6.87 0.33
CA LEU A 111 11.24 -5.49 0.82
C LEU A 111 12.58 -5.30 1.52
N GLY A 112 13.08 -6.33 2.22
CA GLY A 112 14.39 -6.33 2.85
C GLY A 112 14.69 -5.05 3.62
N ASP A 113 15.90 -4.54 3.46
CA ASP A 113 16.36 -3.31 4.12
C ASP A 113 15.81 -2.03 3.46
N ASN A 114 15.12 -2.11 2.32
CA ASN A 114 14.58 -0.94 1.62
C ASN A 114 13.61 -0.13 2.49
N ILE A 115 12.81 -0.81 3.33
CA ILE A 115 11.93 -0.13 4.29
C ILE A 115 12.77 0.71 5.26
N THR A 116 13.79 0.12 5.86
CA THR A 116 14.67 0.77 6.85
C THR A 116 15.40 1.95 6.21
N GLU A 117 15.96 1.76 5.02
CA GLU A 117 16.65 2.81 4.27
C GLU A 117 15.74 4.01 3.96
N LYS A 118 14.52 3.76 3.46
CA LYS A 118 13.54 4.82 3.19
C LYS A 118 13.10 5.57 4.45
N LEU A 119 12.93 4.87 5.56
CA LEU A 119 12.59 5.50 6.85
C LEU A 119 13.76 6.33 7.37
N ASN A 120 14.99 5.83 7.28
CA ASN A 120 16.18 6.59 7.64
C ASN A 120 16.32 7.87 6.81
N GLN A 121 16.09 7.81 5.50
CA GLN A 121 16.07 9.00 4.65
C GLN A 121 15.03 10.03 5.13
N ALA A 122 13.83 9.58 5.49
CA ALA A 122 12.80 10.48 6.02
C ALA A 122 13.19 11.14 7.34
N LEU A 123 13.92 10.44 8.21
CA LEU A 123 14.42 10.98 9.48
C LEU A 123 15.54 12.01 9.27
N HIS A 124 16.43 11.80 8.31
CA HIS A 124 17.53 12.73 8.03
C HIS A 124 17.06 14.03 7.38
N VAL A 125 15.93 14.02 6.68
CA VAL A 125 15.34 15.21 6.04
C VAL A 125 14.62 16.12 7.06
N GLN A 126 14.34 15.64 8.27
CA GLN A 126 13.66 16.40 9.33
C GLN A 126 14.61 17.20 10.24
N ILE A 127 15.93 17.14 10.01
CA ILE A 127 16.99 17.84 10.77
C ILE A 127 17.51 19.00 9.92
#